data_AF-A0A1I5DC85-F1
#
_entry.id   AF-A0A1I5DC85-F1
#
_cell.length_a   1.000
_cell.length_b   1.000
_cell.length_c   1.000
_cell.angle_alpha   90.00
_cell.angle_beta   90.00
_cell.angle_gamma   90.00
#
_symmetry.space_group_name_H-M   'P 1'
#
loop_
_entity.id
_entity.type
_entity.pdbx_description
1 polymer ?
#
loop_
_entity_poly.entity_id
_entity_poly.type
_entity_poly.pdbx_seq_one_letter_code
_entity_poly.pdbx_strand_id
1 'polypeptide(L)'
;MKQTLLVLALLVGFSSFAQTLNQFDADGKRHGKWKKNFDGTDVIRYEGTFEHGKEIGVFKFYKNIKGEAILTATREFNSNNNTAKVTFYGSNGIVISEGMMQNKLYIGDWKYYHSNGTQLMTFENYSSKGLLEGEKLVYYLSGQIAENARYENGKRHGKTINYAENGTVIKEQHYQIGDLHGIAKFFDESGTLLVEGLYKNNQKHGLWKYYENGVLKEEKDFTPKSNNPYKKSN
;
A
#
# COMPACT_ATOMS: atom_id res chain seq x y z
N MET A 1 -38.41 -65.16 9.61
CA MET A 1 -37.44 -64.85 10.69
C MET A 1 -36.27 -64.10 10.08
N LYS A 2 -35.79 -63.07 10.78
CA LYS A 2 -34.92 -61.99 10.28
C LYS A 2 -33.53 -62.52 9.85
N GLN A 3 -33.06 -62.13 8.67
CA GLN A 3 -31.65 -62.27 8.28
C GLN A 3 -30.89 -61.06 8.80
N THR A 4 -29.92 -61.29 9.69
CA THR A 4 -29.05 -60.26 10.25
C THR A 4 -27.89 -60.02 9.28
N LEU A 5 -27.87 -58.86 8.63
CA LEU A 5 -26.78 -58.43 7.77
C LEU A 5 -25.65 -57.86 8.65
N LEU A 6 -24.52 -58.55 8.73
CA LEU A 6 -23.34 -58.07 9.45
C LEU A 6 -22.57 -57.12 8.52
N VAL A 7 -22.72 -55.81 8.74
CA VAL A 7 -21.92 -54.80 8.02
C VAL A 7 -20.59 -54.66 8.75
N LEU A 8 -19.52 -55.18 8.13
CA LEU A 8 -18.16 -55.02 8.60
C LEU A 8 -17.68 -53.59 8.26
N ALA A 9 -17.68 -52.69 9.24
CA ALA A 9 -17.12 -51.36 9.08
C ALA A 9 -15.59 -51.42 9.06
N LEU A 10 -15.00 -51.29 7.87
CA LEU A 10 -13.56 -51.11 7.69
C LEU A 10 -13.15 -49.70 8.16
N LEU A 11 -12.65 -49.62 9.39
CA LEU A 11 -11.96 -48.45 9.93
C LEU A 11 -10.59 -48.32 9.23
N VAL A 12 -10.52 -47.53 8.16
CA VAL A 12 -9.25 -47.12 7.56
C VAL A 12 -8.65 -46.04 8.46
N GLY A 13 -7.70 -46.42 9.31
CA GLY A 13 -6.90 -45.49 10.09
C GLY A 13 -5.97 -44.69 9.18
N PHE A 14 -6.23 -43.40 9.01
CA PHE A 14 -5.27 -42.48 8.42
C PHE A 14 -4.18 -42.18 9.45
N SER A 15 -3.07 -42.90 9.37
CA SER A 15 -1.84 -42.54 10.07
C SER A 15 -1.27 -41.28 9.43
N SER A 16 -1.51 -40.11 10.04
CA SER A 16 -0.78 -38.89 9.67
C SER A 16 0.67 -39.04 10.13
N PHE A 17 1.56 -39.47 9.24
CA PHE A 17 2.99 -39.41 9.51
C PHE A 17 3.36 -37.94 9.77
N ALA A 18 3.85 -37.66 10.99
CA ALA A 18 4.37 -36.35 11.33
C ALA A 18 5.51 -36.02 10.36
N GLN A 19 5.31 -35.03 9.49
CA GLN A 19 6.36 -34.58 8.59
C GLN A 19 7.51 -34.01 9.42
N THR A 20 8.71 -34.50 9.20
CA THR A 20 9.94 -33.96 9.80
C THR A 20 10.13 -32.51 9.35
N LEU A 21 10.39 -31.61 10.31
CA LEU A 21 10.61 -30.19 10.04
C LEU A 21 12.05 -29.91 9.61
N ASN A 22 12.25 -28.82 8.88
CA ASN A 22 13.56 -28.25 8.56
C ASN A 22 14.50 -29.22 7.82
N GLN A 23 13.96 -29.92 6.82
CA GLN A 23 14.73 -30.89 6.03
C GLN A 23 15.37 -30.23 4.79
N PHE A 24 16.40 -30.90 4.28
CA PHE A 24 17.07 -30.56 3.04
C PHE A 24 16.89 -31.69 2.02
N ASP A 25 16.85 -31.35 0.73
CA ASP A 25 16.89 -32.33 -0.36
C ASP A 25 18.33 -32.82 -0.63
N ALA A 26 18.47 -33.70 -1.62
CA ALA A 26 19.76 -34.27 -2.01
C ALA A 26 20.80 -33.23 -2.48
N ASP A 27 20.35 -32.05 -2.92
CA ASP A 27 21.22 -30.93 -3.33
C ASP A 27 21.59 -30.02 -2.14
N GLY A 28 21.13 -30.32 -0.93
CA GLY A 28 21.30 -29.46 0.24
C GLY A 28 20.39 -28.21 0.22
N LYS A 29 19.32 -28.20 -0.57
CA LYS A 29 18.33 -27.11 -0.59
C LYS A 29 17.19 -27.41 0.37
N ARG A 30 16.57 -26.37 0.92
CA ARG A 30 15.45 -26.51 1.86
C ARG A 30 14.28 -27.25 1.20
N HIS A 31 13.73 -28.25 1.87
CA HIS A 31 12.62 -29.04 1.36
C HIS A 31 11.64 -29.42 2.48
N GLY A 32 10.34 -29.45 2.17
CA GLY A 32 9.27 -29.77 3.11
C GLY A 32 8.90 -28.62 4.04
N LYS A 33 8.30 -28.96 5.19
CA LYS A 33 7.86 -27.98 6.19
C LYS A 33 9.04 -27.39 6.95
N TRP A 34 9.01 -26.07 7.13
CA TRP A 34 10.04 -25.32 7.82
C TRP A 34 9.44 -24.45 8.91
N LYS A 35 10.15 -24.39 10.04
CA LYS A 35 9.84 -23.55 11.19
C LYS A 35 11.16 -23.03 11.76
N LYS A 36 11.27 -21.71 11.92
CA LYS A 36 12.41 -21.05 12.55
C LYS A 36 11.94 -20.25 13.75
N ASN A 37 12.65 -20.35 14.86
CA ASN A 37 12.41 -19.55 16.07
C ASN A 37 13.31 -18.30 16.09
N PHE A 38 12.99 -17.34 16.97
CA PHE A 38 13.90 -16.25 17.32
C PHE A 38 15.10 -16.79 18.12
N ASP A 39 16.27 -16.24 17.84
CA ASP A 39 17.53 -16.71 18.44
C ASP A 39 17.46 -16.65 19.97
N GLY A 40 17.81 -17.75 20.64
CA GLY A 40 17.76 -17.89 22.09
C GLY A 40 16.35 -18.03 22.69
N THR A 41 15.31 -18.30 21.88
CA THR A 41 13.94 -18.44 22.37
C THR A 41 13.18 -19.57 21.67
N ASP A 42 12.09 -20.03 22.27
CA ASP A 42 11.14 -20.94 21.61
C ASP A 42 10.06 -20.23 20.77
N VAL A 43 10.15 -18.90 20.68
CA VAL A 43 9.17 -18.08 19.97
C VAL A 43 9.37 -18.22 18.47
N ILE A 44 8.32 -18.63 17.75
CA ILE A 44 8.37 -18.81 16.30
C ILE A 44 8.61 -17.46 15.63
N ARG A 45 9.51 -17.41 14.66
CA ARG A 45 9.79 -16.25 13.81
C ARG A 45 9.13 -16.38 12.44
N TYR A 46 9.19 -17.58 11.84
CA TYR A 46 8.42 -17.90 10.65
C TYR A 46 8.16 -19.40 10.53
N GLU A 47 7.13 -19.73 9.77
CA GLU A 47 6.86 -21.09 9.29
C GLU A 47 6.35 -21.06 7.84
N GLY A 48 6.58 -22.14 7.10
CA GLY A 48 6.18 -22.28 5.70
C GLY A 48 6.70 -23.58 5.07
N THR A 49 6.58 -23.72 3.76
CA THR A 49 7.01 -24.91 3.03
C THR A 49 7.99 -24.54 1.94
N PHE A 50 9.09 -25.28 1.84
CA PHE A 50 10.03 -25.16 0.73
C PHE A 50 9.92 -26.38 -0.18
N GLU A 51 10.06 -26.15 -1.49
CA GLU A 51 10.23 -27.19 -2.50
C GLU A 51 11.51 -26.87 -3.28
N HIS A 52 12.54 -27.70 -3.08
CA HIS A 52 13.85 -27.55 -3.71
C HIS A 52 14.46 -26.14 -3.55
N GLY A 53 14.35 -25.59 -2.34
CA GLY A 53 14.83 -24.26 -1.98
C GLY A 53 13.88 -23.10 -2.35
N LYS A 54 12.80 -23.35 -3.09
CA LYS A 54 11.78 -22.35 -3.44
C LYS A 54 10.67 -22.32 -2.39
N GLU A 55 10.27 -21.14 -1.95
CA GLU A 55 9.08 -20.97 -1.12
C GLU A 55 7.81 -21.35 -1.89
N ILE A 56 6.96 -22.20 -1.29
CA ILE A 56 5.66 -22.59 -1.85
C ILE A 56 4.54 -22.45 -0.80
N GLY A 57 3.33 -22.21 -1.27
CA GLY A 57 2.15 -22.06 -0.42
C GLY A 57 2.24 -20.83 0.48
N VAL A 58 1.70 -20.95 1.70
CA VAL A 58 1.62 -19.84 2.65
C VAL A 58 2.76 -19.88 3.65
N PHE A 59 3.53 -18.80 3.71
CA PHE A 59 4.44 -18.50 4.80
C PHE A 59 3.77 -17.57 5.80
N LYS A 60 4.02 -17.81 7.08
CA LYS A 60 3.60 -16.95 8.19
C LYS A 60 4.83 -16.38 8.89
N PHE A 61 4.75 -15.09 9.23
CA PHE A 61 5.83 -14.36 9.88
C PHE A 61 5.33 -13.72 11.17
N TYR A 62 6.13 -13.85 12.22
CA TYR A 62 5.75 -13.47 13.57
C TYR A 62 6.74 -12.47 14.16
N LYS A 63 6.25 -11.63 15.07
CA LYS A 63 7.08 -10.84 15.99
C LYS A 63 7.05 -11.50 17.38
N ASN A 64 8.16 -11.47 18.08
CA ASN A 64 8.21 -11.82 19.50
C ASN A 64 7.78 -10.60 20.33
N ILE A 65 6.61 -10.66 20.95
CA ILE A 65 6.11 -9.62 21.86
C ILE A 65 5.97 -10.27 23.23
N LYS A 66 6.86 -9.90 24.16
CA LYS A 66 6.87 -10.42 25.55
C LYS A 66 6.89 -11.96 25.64
N GLY A 67 7.60 -12.62 24.72
CA GLY A 67 7.68 -14.09 24.68
C GLY A 67 6.58 -14.75 23.85
N GLU A 68 5.67 -13.99 23.27
CA GLU A 68 4.58 -14.51 22.44
C GLU A 68 4.82 -14.26 20.96
N ALA A 69 4.50 -15.26 20.12
CA ALA A 69 4.59 -15.16 18.67
C ALA A 69 3.32 -14.50 18.11
N ILE A 70 3.41 -13.23 17.75
CA ILE A 70 2.29 -12.47 17.17
C ILE A 70 2.41 -12.44 15.65
N LEU A 71 1.40 -12.97 14.94
CA LEU A 71 1.37 -12.98 13.47
C LEU A 71 1.36 -11.54 12.95
N THR A 72 2.28 -11.22 12.05
CA THR A 72 2.42 -9.87 11.48
C THR A 72 2.44 -9.84 9.95
N ALA A 73 2.70 -10.98 9.30
CA ALA A 73 2.54 -11.09 7.86
C ALA A 73 2.25 -12.51 7.41
N THR A 74 1.51 -12.64 6.31
CA THR A 74 1.43 -13.85 5.50
C THR A 74 1.98 -13.56 4.11
N ARG A 75 2.59 -14.57 3.48
CA ARG A 75 2.99 -14.55 2.07
C ARG A 75 2.53 -15.82 1.39
N GLU A 76 1.61 -15.70 0.45
CA GLU A 76 1.13 -16.80 -0.36
C GLU A 76 1.83 -16.78 -1.72
N PHE A 77 2.78 -17.70 -1.91
CA PHE A 77 3.60 -17.77 -3.11
C PHE A 77 2.82 -18.40 -4.26
N ASN A 78 2.87 -17.75 -5.42
CA ASN A 78 2.31 -18.27 -6.64
C ASN A 78 3.14 -19.46 -7.15
N SER A 79 2.49 -20.55 -7.54
CA SER A 79 3.18 -21.75 -8.05
C SER A 79 3.92 -21.48 -9.36
N ASN A 80 3.39 -20.58 -10.19
CA ASN A 80 3.77 -20.41 -11.59
C ASN A 80 4.79 -19.28 -11.83
N ASN A 81 5.01 -18.40 -10.85
CA ASN A 81 5.95 -17.28 -10.97
C ASN A 81 6.56 -16.91 -9.61
N ASN A 82 7.38 -15.85 -9.57
CA ASN A 82 8.06 -15.41 -8.36
C ASN A 82 7.28 -14.32 -7.59
N THR A 83 5.95 -14.30 -7.74
CA THR A 83 5.08 -13.36 -7.02
C THR A 83 4.48 -14.03 -5.79
N ALA A 84 4.14 -13.20 -4.81
CA ALA A 84 3.40 -13.63 -3.64
C ALA A 84 2.32 -12.60 -3.30
N LYS A 85 1.13 -13.07 -2.94
CA LYS A 85 0.14 -12.23 -2.25
C LYS A 85 0.61 -12.05 -0.82
N VAL A 86 0.66 -10.81 -0.34
CA VAL A 86 1.14 -10.48 1.00
C VAL A 86 0.05 -9.75 1.76
N THR A 87 -0.20 -10.20 2.99
CA THR A 87 -1.08 -9.52 3.93
C THR A 87 -0.29 -9.19 5.18
N PHE A 88 -0.35 -7.94 5.61
CA PHE A 88 0.26 -7.48 6.86
C PHE A 88 -0.81 -7.27 7.92
N TYR A 89 -0.46 -7.61 9.16
CA TYR A 89 -1.35 -7.54 10.32
C TYR A 89 -0.76 -6.64 11.40
N GLY A 90 -1.61 -5.87 12.06
CA GLY A 90 -1.32 -5.23 13.34
C GLY A 90 -1.17 -6.28 14.45
N SER A 91 -0.63 -5.89 15.60
CA SER A 91 -0.43 -6.80 16.74
C SER A 91 -1.74 -7.36 17.33
N ASN A 92 -2.87 -6.72 17.02
CA ASN A 92 -4.22 -7.15 17.35
C ASN A 92 -4.82 -8.12 16.32
N GLY A 93 -4.07 -8.52 15.29
CA GLY A 93 -4.52 -9.42 14.22
C GLY A 93 -5.35 -8.74 13.13
N ILE A 94 -5.55 -7.43 13.20
CA ILE A 94 -6.26 -6.67 12.17
C ILE A 94 -5.38 -6.50 10.93
N VAL A 95 -5.95 -6.70 9.73
CA VAL A 95 -5.24 -6.43 8.47
C VAL A 95 -4.98 -4.94 8.33
N ILE A 96 -3.71 -4.56 8.14
CA ILE A 96 -3.30 -3.17 7.95
C ILE A 96 -3.03 -2.84 6.48
N SER A 97 -2.60 -3.82 5.69
CA SER A 97 -2.40 -3.67 4.26
C SER A 97 -2.25 -5.01 3.56
N GLU A 98 -2.63 -5.05 2.29
CA GLU A 98 -2.39 -6.21 1.43
C GLU A 98 -2.08 -5.79 -0.01
N GLY A 99 -1.37 -6.66 -0.72
CA GLY A 99 -1.02 -6.46 -2.13
C GLY A 99 -0.16 -7.58 -2.67
N MET A 100 0.34 -7.41 -3.89
CA MET A 100 1.25 -8.36 -4.51
C MET A 100 2.71 -7.91 -4.32
N MET A 101 3.60 -8.87 -4.09
CA MET A 101 5.04 -8.65 -4.10
C MET A 101 5.70 -9.54 -5.13
N GLN A 102 6.75 -9.03 -5.77
CA GLN A 102 7.72 -9.85 -6.49
C GLN A 102 9.08 -9.66 -5.84
N ASN A 103 9.64 -10.73 -5.30
CA ASN A 103 10.83 -10.71 -4.45
C ASN A 103 10.67 -9.78 -3.23
N LYS A 104 11.28 -8.59 -3.26
CA LYS A 104 11.22 -7.56 -2.20
C LYS A 104 10.43 -6.31 -2.62
N LEU A 105 9.90 -6.28 -3.85
CA LEU A 105 9.23 -5.12 -4.43
C LEU A 105 7.72 -5.28 -4.35
N TYR A 106 7.02 -4.19 -4.05
CA TYR A 106 5.57 -4.09 -4.20
C TYR A 106 5.24 -4.00 -5.69
N ILE A 107 4.23 -4.73 -6.15
CA ILE A 107 3.77 -4.70 -7.54
C ILE A 107 2.24 -4.69 -7.58
N GLY A 108 1.69 -4.09 -8.62
CA GLY A 108 0.25 -3.96 -8.83
C GLY A 108 -0.42 -3.20 -7.68
N ASP A 109 -1.67 -3.58 -7.42
CA ASP A 109 -2.51 -2.89 -6.45
C ASP A 109 -2.11 -3.21 -5.01
N TRP A 110 -2.04 -2.15 -4.22
CA TRP A 110 -1.81 -2.15 -2.79
C TRP A 110 -2.94 -1.42 -2.07
N LYS A 111 -3.48 -2.08 -1.06
CA LYS A 111 -4.56 -1.58 -0.22
C LYS A 111 -4.06 -1.43 1.20
N TYR A 112 -4.38 -0.32 1.81
CA TYR A 112 -4.10 -0.03 3.22
C TYR A 112 -5.42 0.28 3.91
N TYR A 113 -5.58 -0.21 5.13
CA TYR A 113 -6.85 -0.13 5.86
C TYR A 113 -6.73 0.81 7.06
N HIS A 114 -7.85 1.42 7.42
CA HIS A 114 -7.98 2.14 8.68
C HIS A 114 -7.83 1.18 9.87
N SER A 115 -7.64 1.74 11.06
CA SER A 115 -7.37 0.97 12.29
C SER A 115 -8.49 -0.01 12.68
N ASN A 116 -9.70 0.16 12.15
CA ASN A 116 -10.82 -0.77 12.32
C ASN A 116 -10.72 -2.03 11.45
N GLY A 117 -9.81 -2.07 10.47
CA GLY A 117 -9.49 -3.24 9.68
C GLY A 117 -10.37 -3.51 8.46
N THR A 118 -11.44 -2.74 8.28
CA THR A 118 -12.44 -3.02 7.22
C THR A 118 -12.55 -1.92 6.19
N GLN A 119 -12.28 -0.66 6.56
CA GLN A 119 -12.40 0.47 5.65
C GLN A 119 -11.06 0.75 4.98
N LEU A 120 -11.10 0.92 3.66
CA LEU A 120 -9.94 1.29 2.87
C LEU A 120 -9.50 2.71 3.27
N MET A 121 -8.21 2.88 3.54
CA MET A 121 -7.58 4.16 3.85
C MET A 121 -6.79 4.68 2.66
N THR A 122 -6.10 3.79 1.95
CA THR A 122 -5.28 4.18 0.80
C THR A 122 -5.27 3.05 -0.22
N PHE A 123 -5.38 3.43 -1.49
CA PHE A 123 -5.19 2.58 -2.64
C PHE A 123 -4.03 3.13 -3.48
N GLU A 124 -3.09 2.26 -3.82
CA GLU A 124 -1.89 2.56 -4.57
C GLU A 124 -1.65 1.50 -5.64
N ASN A 125 -0.98 1.85 -6.72
CA ASN A 125 -0.55 0.90 -7.75
C ASN A 125 0.96 1.03 -8.00
N TYR A 126 1.65 -0.10 -8.11
CA TYR A 126 3.10 -0.17 -8.27
C TYR A 126 3.51 -0.90 -9.55
N SER A 127 4.45 -0.31 -10.28
CA SER A 127 5.11 -0.95 -11.43
C SER A 127 5.89 -2.21 -11.04
N SER A 128 6.29 -3.00 -12.03
CA SER A 128 7.19 -4.15 -11.85
C SER A 128 8.56 -3.79 -11.25
N LYS A 129 8.94 -2.51 -11.25
CA LYS A 129 10.15 -1.98 -10.62
C LYS A 129 9.93 -1.52 -9.18
N GLY A 130 8.72 -1.66 -8.64
CA GLY A 130 8.37 -1.19 -7.30
C GLY A 130 8.20 0.33 -7.19
N LEU A 131 8.02 1.03 -8.31
CA LEU A 131 7.74 2.46 -8.34
C LEU A 131 6.24 2.70 -8.40
N LEU A 132 5.73 3.59 -7.54
CA LEU A 132 4.33 4.01 -7.55
C LEU A 132 3.97 4.61 -8.91
N GLU A 133 2.85 4.19 -9.48
CA GLU A 133 2.36 4.64 -10.78
C GLU A 133 0.84 4.68 -10.83
N GLY A 134 0.29 5.44 -11.78
CA GLY A 134 -1.15 5.54 -11.94
C GLY A 134 -1.82 6.32 -10.82
N GLU A 135 -3.03 5.93 -10.47
CA GLU A 135 -3.86 6.62 -9.49
C GLU A 135 -3.49 6.19 -8.06
N LYS A 136 -3.40 7.17 -7.16
CA LYS A 136 -3.36 6.99 -5.72
C LYS A 136 -4.60 7.65 -5.12
N LEU A 137 -5.39 6.85 -4.41
CA LEU A 137 -6.58 7.32 -3.71
C LEU A 137 -6.37 7.23 -2.20
N VAL A 138 -6.73 8.27 -1.48
CA VAL A 138 -6.80 8.30 -0.02
C VAL A 138 -8.24 8.50 0.38
N TYR A 139 -8.70 7.80 1.40
CA TYR A 139 -10.10 7.79 1.82
C TYR A 139 -10.23 8.20 3.29
N TYR A 140 -11.29 8.95 3.59
CA TYR A 140 -11.78 9.13 4.95
C TYR A 140 -12.30 7.81 5.53
N LEU A 141 -12.50 7.77 6.86
CA LEU A 141 -13.08 6.61 7.53
C LEU A 141 -14.51 6.31 7.04
N SER A 142 -15.24 7.34 6.61
CA SER A 142 -16.56 7.20 5.97
C SER A 142 -16.54 6.49 4.62
N GLY A 143 -15.35 6.31 4.00
CA GLY A 143 -15.19 5.76 2.66
C GLY A 143 -15.21 6.81 1.54
N GLN A 144 -15.44 8.08 1.87
CA GLN A 144 -15.35 9.19 0.92
C GLN A 144 -13.88 9.47 0.56
N ILE A 145 -13.62 9.87 -0.69
CA ILE A 145 -12.26 10.20 -1.14
C ILE A 145 -11.80 11.48 -0.46
N ALA A 146 -10.61 11.46 0.13
CA ALA A 146 -9.91 12.61 0.71
C ALA A 146 -8.82 13.17 -0.23
N GLU A 147 -8.19 12.31 -1.02
CA GLU A 147 -7.19 12.68 -2.04
C GLU A 147 -7.33 11.78 -3.26
N ASN A 148 -7.30 12.40 -4.45
CA ASN A 148 -6.99 11.74 -5.70
C ASN A 148 -5.73 12.37 -6.28
N ALA A 149 -4.65 11.59 -6.36
CA ALA A 149 -3.38 11.98 -6.93
C ALA A 149 -2.96 10.99 -8.02
N ARG A 150 -2.13 11.45 -8.95
CA ARG A 150 -1.53 10.59 -9.96
C ARG A 150 -0.01 10.57 -9.84
N TYR A 151 0.58 9.40 -10.08
CA TYR A 151 2.00 9.15 -10.02
C TYR A 151 2.52 8.57 -11.33
N GLU A 152 3.76 8.90 -11.66
CA GLU A 152 4.51 8.35 -12.76
C GLU A 152 5.96 8.12 -12.30
N ASN A 153 6.47 6.89 -12.45
CA ASN A 153 7.82 6.51 -12.05
C ASN A 153 8.16 6.91 -10.60
N GLY A 154 7.22 6.70 -9.67
CA GLY A 154 7.39 6.99 -8.25
C GLY A 154 7.27 8.47 -7.88
N LYS A 155 6.94 9.36 -8.82
CA LYS A 155 6.81 10.79 -8.59
C LYS A 155 5.40 11.28 -8.92
N ARG A 156 4.87 12.20 -8.11
CA ARG A 156 3.55 12.79 -8.35
C ARG A 156 3.58 13.55 -9.69
N HIS A 157 2.58 13.32 -10.53
CA HIS A 157 2.50 13.89 -11.87
C HIS A 157 1.03 14.10 -12.28
N GLY A 158 0.71 15.29 -12.80
CA GLY A 158 -0.62 15.66 -13.22
C GLY A 158 -1.44 16.35 -12.13
N LYS A 159 -2.77 16.38 -12.33
CA LYS A 159 -3.73 17.00 -11.40
C LYS A 159 -3.84 16.15 -10.13
N THR A 160 -3.82 16.81 -8.97
CA THR A 160 -4.12 16.25 -7.65
C THR A 160 -5.26 17.05 -7.04
N ILE A 161 -6.26 16.36 -6.51
CA ILE A 161 -7.45 16.96 -5.91
C ILE A 161 -7.58 16.43 -4.48
N ASN A 162 -7.79 17.34 -3.52
CA ASN A 162 -8.23 16.98 -2.18
C ASN A 162 -9.66 17.43 -1.97
N TYR A 163 -10.40 16.61 -1.24
CA TYR A 163 -11.80 16.80 -0.94
C TYR A 163 -11.99 16.86 0.56
N ALA A 164 -12.97 17.62 1.03
CA ALA A 164 -13.53 17.47 2.37
C ALA A 164 -14.38 16.20 2.44
N GLU A 165 -14.73 15.77 3.66
CA GLU A 165 -15.47 14.52 3.87
C GLU A 165 -16.87 14.50 3.25
N ASN A 166 -17.49 15.67 3.07
CA ASN A 166 -18.76 15.83 2.33
C ASN A 166 -18.61 15.75 0.79
N GLY A 167 -17.39 15.57 0.27
CA GLY A 167 -17.08 15.51 -1.16
C GLY A 167 -16.77 16.86 -1.82
N THR A 168 -16.82 17.97 -1.07
CA THR A 168 -16.46 19.30 -1.58
C THR A 168 -14.98 19.36 -1.92
N VAL A 169 -14.61 19.89 -3.09
CA VAL A 169 -13.20 20.14 -3.44
C VAL A 169 -12.66 21.27 -2.59
N ILE A 170 -11.59 21.00 -1.83
CA ILE A 170 -10.93 22.01 -0.97
C ILE A 170 -9.57 22.43 -1.52
N LYS A 171 -8.99 21.63 -2.43
CA LYS A 171 -7.70 21.94 -3.03
C LYS A 171 -7.53 21.23 -4.36
N GLU A 172 -7.05 21.96 -5.36
CA GLU A 172 -6.59 21.43 -6.63
C GLU A 172 -5.18 21.91 -6.90
N GLN A 173 -4.29 21.01 -7.31
CA GLN A 173 -2.89 21.33 -7.60
C GLN A 173 -2.41 20.53 -8.80
N HIS A 174 -1.46 21.10 -9.56
CA HIS A 174 -0.77 20.37 -10.63
C HIS A 174 0.67 20.09 -10.25
N TYR A 175 1.13 18.88 -10.55
CA TYR A 175 2.48 18.41 -10.28
C TYR A 175 3.17 17.97 -11.58
N GLN A 176 4.46 18.21 -11.68
CA GLN A 176 5.31 17.70 -12.75
C GLN A 176 6.56 17.09 -12.14
N ILE A 177 6.72 15.77 -12.29
CA ILE A 177 7.92 15.02 -11.84
C ILE A 177 8.20 15.27 -10.35
N GLY A 178 7.15 15.28 -9.53
CA GLY A 178 7.21 15.45 -8.08
C GLY A 178 7.11 16.89 -7.58
N ASP A 179 7.32 17.88 -8.46
CA ASP A 179 7.26 19.29 -8.07
C ASP A 179 5.89 19.89 -8.37
N LEU A 180 5.37 20.74 -7.48
CA LEU A 180 4.25 21.62 -7.79
C LEU A 180 4.62 22.52 -8.96
N HIS A 181 3.87 22.38 -10.04
CA HIS A 181 4.11 23.06 -11.30
C HIS A 181 2.78 23.23 -12.03
N GLY A 182 2.40 24.46 -12.38
CA GLY A 182 1.11 24.79 -12.97
C GLY A 182 0.10 25.32 -11.96
N ILE A 183 -1.19 25.16 -12.27
CA ILE A 183 -2.29 25.80 -11.53
C ILE A 183 -2.43 25.18 -10.13
N ALA A 184 -2.66 26.05 -9.15
CA ALA A 184 -3.15 25.67 -7.83
C ALA A 184 -4.38 26.51 -7.46
N LYS A 185 -5.38 25.84 -6.87
CA LYS A 185 -6.61 26.44 -6.36
C LYS A 185 -6.88 25.91 -4.97
N PHE A 186 -7.34 26.79 -4.08
CA PHE A 186 -7.70 26.49 -2.71
C PHE A 186 -9.10 27.03 -2.45
N PHE A 187 -9.92 26.23 -1.80
CA PHE A 187 -11.33 26.52 -1.54
C PHE A 187 -11.61 26.39 -0.05
N ASP A 188 -12.65 27.05 0.43
CA ASP A 188 -13.16 26.84 1.79
C ASP A 188 -14.01 25.55 1.88
N GLU A 189 -14.55 25.29 3.07
CA GLU A 189 -15.39 24.12 3.34
C GLU A 189 -16.72 24.10 2.55
N SER A 190 -17.17 25.26 2.07
CA SER A 190 -18.34 25.40 1.20
C SER A 190 -18.02 25.22 -0.29
N GLY A 191 -16.73 25.15 -0.65
CA GLY A 191 -16.28 25.07 -2.04
C GLY A 191 -16.12 26.44 -2.70
N THR A 192 -16.14 27.53 -1.92
CA THR A 192 -15.90 28.87 -2.42
C THR A 192 -14.40 29.08 -2.62
N LEU A 193 -14.00 29.58 -3.80
CA LEU A 193 -12.60 29.85 -4.12
C LEU A 193 -12.03 30.89 -3.17
N LEU A 194 -10.91 30.55 -2.51
CA LEU A 194 -10.16 31.42 -1.62
C LEU A 194 -8.91 31.97 -2.30
N VAL A 195 -8.18 31.11 -3.00
CA VAL A 195 -6.89 31.48 -3.60
C VAL A 195 -6.68 30.69 -4.88
N GLU A 196 -6.19 31.36 -5.93
CA GLU A 196 -5.63 30.69 -7.10
C GLU A 196 -4.34 31.35 -7.59
N GLY A 197 -3.51 30.56 -8.26
CA GLY A 197 -2.28 31.04 -8.87
C GLY A 197 -1.50 29.92 -9.53
N LEU A 198 -0.27 30.22 -9.93
CA LEU A 198 0.63 29.26 -10.55
C LEU A 198 1.79 28.93 -9.60
N TYR A 199 2.21 27.67 -9.64
CA TYR A 199 3.50 27.23 -9.15
C TYR A 199 4.44 26.96 -10.31
N LYS A 200 5.74 27.18 -10.08
CA LYS A 200 6.83 26.72 -10.94
C LYS A 200 7.92 26.16 -10.03
N ASN A 201 8.14 24.85 -10.11
CA ASN A 201 9.15 24.13 -9.32
C ASN A 201 9.02 24.40 -7.81
N ASN A 202 7.81 24.15 -7.27
CA ASN A 202 7.44 24.36 -5.87
C ASN A 202 7.38 25.82 -5.38
N GLN A 203 7.64 26.80 -6.25
CA GLN A 203 7.58 28.22 -5.89
C GLN A 203 6.37 28.89 -6.53
N LYS A 204 5.72 29.81 -5.80
CA LYS A 204 4.69 30.68 -6.38
C LYS A 204 5.27 31.43 -7.58
N HIS A 205 4.52 31.50 -8.67
CA HIS A 205 4.94 32.15 -9.90
C HIS A 205 3.78 32.93 -10.50
N GLY A 206 4.08 34.06 -11.14
CA GLY A 206 3.07 34.91 -11.77
C GLY A 206 2.07 35.49 -10.78
N LEU A 207 0.90 35.84 -11.31
CA LEU A 207 -0.17 36.47 -10.55
C LEU A 207 -0.90 35.46 -9.65
N TRP A 208 -1.01 35.81 -8.38
CA TRP A 208 -1.79 35.10 -7.37
C TRP A 208 -2.97 35.96 -6.95
N LYS A 209 -4.16 35.37 -6.95
CA LYS A 209 -5.43 36.04 -6.64
C LYS A 209 -5.99 35.51 -5.34
N TYR A 210 -6.44 36.41 -4.47
CA TYR A 210 -7.02 36.09 -3.17
C TYR A 210 -8.43 36.65 -3.10
N TYR A 211 -9.35 35.81 -2.67
CA TYR A 211 -10.77 36.06 -2.66
C TYR A 211 -11.30 35.99 -1.24
N GLU A 212 -12.32 36.80 -0.96
CA GLU A 212 -13.09 36.77 0.29
C GLU A 212 -14.57 36.78 -0.09
N ASN A 213 -15.32 35.77 0.39
CA ASN A 213 -16.72 35.57 0.04
C ASN A 213 -16.98 35.56 -1.49
N GLY A 214 -16.07 34.95 -2.25
CA GLY A 214 -16.13 34.88 -3.72
C GLY A 214 -15.75 36.16 -4.47
N VAL A 215 -15.42 37.24 -3.76
CA VAL A 215 -15.01 38.52 -4.37
C VAL A 215 -13.49 38.65 -4.31
N LEU A 216 -12.87 39.01 -5.44
CA LEU A 216 -11.43 39.29 -5.51
C LEU A 216 -11.07 40.46 -4.57
N LYS A 217 -10.14 40.24 -3.66
CA LYS A 217 -9.66 41.25 -2.70
C LYS A 217 -8.24 41.70 -2.95
N GLU A 218 -7.39 40.79 -3.39
CA GLU A 218 -5.98 41.07 -3.52
C GLU A 218 -5.38 40.28 -4.68
N GLU A 219 -4.44 40.92 -5.39
CA GLU A 219 -3.57 40.27 -6.35
C GLU A 219 -2.10 40.51 -5.98
N LYS A 220 -1.28 39.47 -6.08
CA LYS A 220 0.17 39.54 -5.81
C LYS A 220 0.94 38.90 -6.95
N ASP A 221 1.89 39.62 -7.53
CA ASP A 221 2.77 39.09 -8.58
C ASP A 221 4.05 38.48 -7.96
N PHE A 222 4.23 37.18 -8.20
CA PHE A 222 5.38 36.38 -7.79
C PHE A 222 6.32 36.04 -8.97
N THR A 223 6.25 36.81 -10.06
CA THR A 223 7.23 36.70 -11.14
C THR A 223 8.61 37.12 -10.61
N PRO A 224 9.65 36.26 -10.72
CA PRO A 224 11.00 36.63 -10.29
C PRO A 224 11.45 37.88 -11.04
N LYS A 225 11.73 38.95 -10.30
CA LYS A 225 12.30 40.16 -10.88
C LYS A 225 13.77 39.88 -11.20
N SER A 226 14.10 39.86 -12.49
CA SER A 226 15.49 39.78 -12.93
C SER A 226 16.22 41.07 -12.50
N ASN A 227 17.19 40.94 -11.59
CA ASN A 227 18.14 42.02 -11.30
C ASN A 227 19.23 42.13 -12.39
N ASN A 228 19.12 41.38 -13.50
CA ASN A 228 20.06 41.49 -14.61
C ASN A 228 19.64 42.67 -15.51
N PRO A 229 20.42 43.76 -15.58
CA PRO A 229 20.10 44.92 -16.42
C PRO A 229 20.05 44.60 -17.92
N TYR A 230 20.47 43.40 -18.34
CA TYR A 230 20.50 42.96 -19.73
C TYR A 230 19.39 41.99 -20.14
N LYS A 231 18.47 41.62 -19.24
CA LYS A 231 17.28 40.84 -19.61
C LYS A 231 16.01 41.68 -19.45
N LYS A 232 15.65 42.41 -20.51
CA LYS A 232 14.28 42.90 -20.67
C LYS A 232 13.38 41.67 -20.80
N SER A 233 12.39 41.56 -19.92
CA SER A 233 11.30 40.59 -20.05
C SER A 233 10.51 40.93 -21.31
N ASN A 234 10.62 40.08 -22.33
CA ASN A 234 9.67 40.02 -23.44
C ASN A 234 8.43 39.26 -23.00
#